data_AF-Q9QUP0-F1
#
_entry.id   AF-Q9QUP0-F1
#
_cell.length_a   1.000
_cell.length_b   1.000
_cell.length_c   1.000
_cell.angle_alpha   90.00
_cell.angle_beta   90.00
_cell.angle_gamma   90.00
#
_symmetry.space_group_name_H-M   'P 1'
#
loop_
_entity.id
_entity.type
_entity.pdbx_description
1 polymer ?
#
loop_
_entity_poly.entity_id
_entity_poly.type
_entity_poly.pdbx_seq_one_letter_code
_entity_poly.pdbx_strand_id
1 'polypeptide(L)'
;VMMMGSAQVAELLLLHGAEPNCADPATLTRPVHDAAREGFLDTLVVLHRAGARLDVCDAWGRLPVDLAEEQGHRDIARYLHAATGD
;
A
#
# COMPACT_ATOMS: atom_id res chain seq x y z
N VAL A 1 -2.49 -16.25 17.35
CA VAL A 1 -3.39 -15.18 16.87
C VAL A 1 -2.79 -14.65 15.58
N MET A 2 -3.41 -15.01 14.46
CA MET A 2 -2.83 -14.75 13.14
C MET A 2 -2.80 -13.24 12.90
N MET A 3 -1.68 -12.73 12.40
CA MET A 3 -1.46 -11.36 11.94
C MET A 3 -2.30 -11.13 10.66
N MET A 4 -3.63 -11.28 10.77
CA MET A 4 -4.65 -11.03 9.75
C MET A 4 -5.30 -9.66 10.01
N GLY A 5 -4.54 -8.72 10.56
CA GLY A 5 -5.08 -7.47 11.11
C GLY A 5 -5.45 -6.44 10.06
N SER A 6 -4.85 -6.49 8.87
CA SER A 6 -4.86 -5.31 7.99
C SER A 6 -5.49 -5.57 6.63
N ALA A 7 -5.37 -6.78 6.07
CA ALA A 7 -5.97 -7.10 4.76
C ALA A 7 -7.49 -7.10 4.82
N GLN A 8 -8.06 -7.74 5.86
CA GLN A 8 -9.51 -7.80 6.04
C GLN A 8 -10.11 -6.44 6.40
N VAL A 9 -9.35 -5.60 7.11
CA VAL A 9 -9.74 -4.21 7.42
C VAL A 9 -9.68 -3.35 6.17
N ALA A 10 -8.64 -3.48 5.35
CA ALA A 10 -8.55 -2.79 4.06
C ALA A 10 -9.66 -3.21 3.10
N GLU A 11 -9.98 -4.51 3.04
CA GLU A 11 -11.07 -5.04 2.22
C GLU A 11 -12.43 -4.53 2.71
N LEU A 12 -12.67 -4.48 4.03
CA LEU A 12 -13.87 -3.89 4.61
C LEU A 12 -13.96 -2.38 4.34
N LEU A 13 -12.87 -1.64 4.46
CA LEU A 13 -12.82 -0.21 4.15
C LEU A 13 -13.18 0.02 2.68
N LEU A 14 -12.57 -0.73 1.77
CA LEU A 14 -12.90 -0.69 0.33
C LEU A 14 -14.37 -1.04 0.07
N LEU A 15 -14.91 -2.05 0.74
CA LEU A 15 -16.32 -2.47 0.62
C LEU A 15 -17.29 -1.37 1.09
N HIS A 16 -16.88 -0.58 2.09
CA HIS A 16 -17.63 0.57 2.61
C HIS A 16 -17.44 1.85 1.79
N GLY A 17 -16.77 1.78 0.63
CA GLY A 17 -16.55 2.92 -0.26
C GLY A 17 -15.33 3.76 0.10
N ALA A 18 -14.40 3.24 0.92
CA ALA A 18 -13.12 3.91 1.11
C ALA A 18 -12.36 3.92 -0.22
N GLU A 19 -11.93 5.10 -0.63
CA GLU A 19 -11.16 5.24 -1.86
C GLU A 19 -9.75 4.63 -1.65
N PRO A 20 -9.33 3.64 -2.46
CA PRO A 20 -7.98 3.06 -2.37
C PRO A 20 -6.86 4.10 -2.57
N ASN A 21 -7.21 5.21 -3.24
CA ASN A 21 -6.30 6.31 -3.54
C ASN A 21 -6.45 7.48 -2.54
N CYS A 22 -7.24 7.32 -1.48
CA CYS A 22 -7.39 8.34 -0.45
C CYS A 22 -6.03 8.60 0.19
N ALA A 23 -5.52 9.80 -0.04
CA ALA A 23 -4.27 10.28 0.55
C ALA A 23 -4.61 11.10 1.78
N ASP A 24 -3.82 10.94 2.84
CA ASP A 24 -3.92 11.81 3.99
C ASP A 24 -3.61 13.26 3.57
N PRO A 25 -4.41 14.26 3.93
CA PRO A 25 -4.20 15.63 3.51
C PRO A 25 -2.94 16.28 4.13
N ALA A 26 -2.41 15.73 5.23
CA ALA A 26 -1.23 16.26 5.90
C ALA A 26 0.07 15.61 5.39
N THR A 27 0.06 14.30 5.15
CA THR A 27 1.27 13.56 4.74
C THR A 27 1.24 13.05 3.31
N LEU A 28 0.10 13.15 2.61
CA LEU A 28 -0.15 12.50 1.32
C LEU A 28 0.01 10.97 1.36
N THR A 29 -0.02 10.41 2.56
CA THR A 29 0.12 8.97 2.81
C THR A 29 -1.15 8.26 2.43
N ARG A 30 -0.98 7.34 1.49
CA ARG A 30 -2.03 6.48 0.96
C ARG A 30 -1.93 5.12 1.63
N PRO A 31 -3.02 4.33 1.64
CA PRO A 31 -3.00 3.00 2.24
C PRO A 31 -1.93 2.07 1.63
N VAL A 32 -1.49 2.31 0.38
CA VAL A 32 -0.39 1.59 -0.25
C VAL A 32 0.98 1.87 0.41
N HIS A 33 1.21 3.07 0.93
CA HIS A 33 2.43 3.44 1.65
C HIS A 33 2.47 2.77 3.02
N ASP A 34 1.35 2.77 3.75
CA ASP A 34 1.25 2.07 5.03
C ASP A 34 1.41 0.56 4.86
N ALA A 35 0.75 -0.03 3.86
CA ALA A 35 0.92 -1.45 3.55
C ALA A 35 2.37 -1.80 3.18
N ALA A 36 3.04 -0.92 2.43
CA ALA A 36 4.44 -1.10 2.07
C ALA A 36 5.40 -0.98 3.25
N ARG A 37 5.15 0.00 4.13
CA ARG A 37 5.92 0.26 5.34
C ARG A 37 5.75 -0.83 6.39
N GLU A 38 4.56 -1.41 6.51
CA GLU A 38 4.25 -2.45 7.51
C GLU A 38 4.58 -3.88 7.01
N GLY A 39 4.86 -4.06 5.72
CA GLY A 39 5.11 -5.40 5.19
C GLY A 39 3.82 -6.19 4.89
N PHE A 40 2.70 -5.51 4.62
CA PHE A 40 1.42 -6.15 4.30
C PHE A 40 1.22 -6.40 2.80
N LEU A 41 1.78 -7.50 2.29
CA LEU A 41 1.65 -7.89 0.89
C LEU A 41 0.18 -8.13 0.50
N ASP A 42 -0.59 -8.85 1.32
CA ASP A 42 -2.00 -9.14 1.04
C ASP A 42 -2.83 -7.86 0.91
N THR A 43 -2.62 -6.89 1.81
CA THR A 43 -3.27 -5.57 1.74
C THR A 43 -2.92 -4.85 0.44
N LEU A 44 -1.66 -4.91 0.01
CA LEU A 44 -1.23 -4.33 -1.27
C LEU A 44 -1.88 -5.01 -2.47
N VAL A 45 -2.02 -6.33 -2.46
CA VAL A 45 -2.72 -7.07 -3.53
C VAL A 45 -4.19 -6.68 -3.58
N VAL A 46 -4.86 -6.54 -2.44
CA VAL A 46 -6.27 -6.11 -2.35
C VAL A 46 -6.42 -4.68 -2.87
N LEU A 47 -5.56 -3.76 -2.44
CA LEU A 47 -5.55 -2.36 -2.90
C LEU A 47 -5.30 -2.28 -4.42
N HIS A 48 -4.31 -3.02 -4.92
CA HIS A 48 -4.01 -3.07 -6.35
C HIS A 48 -5.20 -3.61 -7.15
N ARG A 49 -5.84 -4.70 -6.69
CA ARG A 49 -7.08 -5.22 -7.29
C ARG A 49 -8.23 -4.22 -7.26
N ALA A 50 -8.28 -3.35 -6.25
CA ALA A 50 -9.26 -2.27 -6.16
C ALA A 50 -8.92 -1.06 -7.04
N GLY A 51 -7.82 -1.07 -7.80
CA GLY A 51 -7.38 0.04 -8.65
C GLY A 51 -6.60 1.13 -7.90
N ALA A 52 -5.96 0.78 -6.77
CA ALA A 52 -5.00 1.66 -6.13
C ALA A 52 -3.80 1.92 -7.04
N ARG A 53 -3.36 3.18 -7.11
CA ARG A 53 -2.11 3.54 -7.78
C ARG A 53 -0.95 3.24 -6.86
N LEU A 54 0.04 2.51 -7.39
CA LEU A 54 1.28 2.18 -6.70
C LEU A 54 2.43 3.12 -7.10
N ASP A 55 2.29 3.82 -8.23
CA ASP A 55 3.15 4.91 -8.72
C ASP A 55 2.84 6.29 -8.13
N VAL A 56 2.61 6.33 -6.82
CA VAL A 56 2.26 7.57 -6.13
C VAL A 56 3.29 7.85 -5.08
N CYS A 57 3.80 9.09 -5.08
CA CYS A 57 4.68 9.54 -4.03
C CYS A 57 3.91 10.20 -2.89
N ASP A 58 4.48 10.06 -1.69
CA ASP A 58 4.06 10.72 -0.46
C ASP A 58 4.49 12.21 -0.45
N ALA A 59 4.17 12.97 0.61
CA ALA A 59 4.55 14.39 0.69
C ALA A 59 6.06 14.62 0.71
N TRP A 60 6.84 13.61 1.11
CA TRP A 60 8.30 13.63 1.05
C TRP A 60 8.88 13.17 -0.30
N GLY A 61 8.05 12.88 -1.30
CA GLY A 61 8.51 12.41 -2.61
C GLY A 61 8.99 10.95 -2.64
N ARG A 62 8.64 10.17 -1.60
CA ARG A 62 8.98 8.74 -1.51
C ARG A 62 7.88 7.90 -2.13
N LEU A 63 8.23 6.89 -2.92
CA LEU A 63 7.28 5.90 -3.42
C LEU A 63 7.00 4.86 -2.33
N PRO A 64 5.87 4.13 -2.41
CA PRO A 64 5.64 2.99 -1.51
C PRO A 64 6.75 1.94 -1.64
N VAL A 65 7.38 1.79 -2.81
CA VAL A 65 8.52 0.87 -2.99
C VAL A 65 9.73 1.28 -2.17
N ASP A 66 10.06 2.59 -2.12
CA ASP A 66 11.17 3.10 -1.30
C ASP A 66 10.92 2.78 0.17
N LEU A 67 9.68 3.00 0.66
CA LEU A 67 9.32 2.68 2.03
C LEU A 67 9.47 1.18 2.34
N ALA A 68 9.06 0.31 1.42
CA ALA A 68 9.24 -1.13 1.57
C ALA A 68 10.72 -1.52 1.62
N GLU A 69 11.56 -0.92 0.76
CA GLU A 69 13.01 -1.18 0.76
C GLU A 69 13.70 -0.66 2.01
N GLU A 70 13.34 0.55 2.49
CA GLU A 70 13.85 1.14 3.73
C GLU A 70 13.55 0.25 4.95
N GLN A 71 12.36 -0.36 4.98
CA GLN A 71 11.95 -1.29 6.05
C GLN A 71 12.49 -2.72 5.86
N GLY A 72 13.10 -3.02 4.71
CA GLY A 72 13.62 -4.35 4.39
C GLY A 72 12.57 -5.35 3.90
N HIS A 73 11.37 -4.90 3.55
CA HIS A 73 10.28 -5.71 2.99
C HIS A 73 10.49 -6.01 1.50
N ARG A 74 11.52 -6.81 1.20
CA ARG A 74 11.91 -7.16 -0.18
C ARG A 74 10.80 -7.78 -1.02
N ASP A 75 9.94 -8.61 -0.42
CA ASP A 75 8.82 -9.24 -1.13
C ASP A 75 7.82 -8.20 -1.64
N ILE A 76 7.55 -7.18 -0.82
CA ILE A 76 6.69 -6.06 -1.21
C ILE A 76 7.36 -5.18 -2.22
N ALA A 77 8.63 -4.83 -2.00
CA ALA A 77 9.36 -4.00 -2.95
C ALA A 77 9.34 -4.64 -4.35
N ARG A 78 9.55 -5.97 -4.43
CA ARG A 78 9.42 -6.73 -5.68
C ARG A 78 8.01 -6.70 -6.27
N TYR A 79 6.97 -6.85 -5.45
CA TYR A 79 5.60 -6.79 -5.92
C TYR A 79 5.25 -5.40 -6.48
N LEU A 80 5.61 -4.34 -5.76
CA LEU A 80 5.44 -2.96 -6.19
C LEU A 80 6.20 -2.68 -7.47
N HIS A 81 7.47 -3.10 -7.57
CA HIS A 81 8.29 -2.95 -8.76
C HIS A 81 7.73 -3.70 -9.97
N ALA A 82 7.11 -4.85 -9.76
CA ALA A 82 6.41 -5.59 -10.80
C ALA A 82 5.09 -4.93 -11.22
N ALA A 83 4.42 -4.23 -10.30
CA ALA A 83 3.13 -3.60 -10.54
C ALA A 83 3.22 -2.15 -11.06
N THR A 84 4.35 -1.46 -10.87
CA THR A 84 4.68 -0.14 -11.48
C THR A 84 5.26 -0.26 -12.89
N GLY A 85 5.88 -1.40 -13.20
CA GLY A 85 6.58 -1.62 -14.48
C GLY A 85 5.71 -2.14 -15.63
N ASP A 86 4.41 -2.33 -15.45
CA ASP A 86 3.43 -2.77 -16.47
C ASP A 86 2.55 -1.59 -16.93
#